data_AF-I9C8Q5-F1
#
_entry.id   AF-I9C8Q5-F1
#
_cell.length_a   1.000
_cell.length_b   1.000
_cell.length_c   1.000
_cell.angle_alpha   90.00
_cell.angle_beta   90.00
_cell.angle_gamma   90.00
#
_symmetry.space_group_name_H-M   'P 1'
#
loop_
_entity.id
_entity.type
_entity.pdbx_description
1 polymer ?
#
loop_
_entity_poly.entity_id
_entity_poly.type
_entity_poly.pdbx_seq_one_letter_code
_entity_poly.pdbx_strand_id
1 'polypeptide(L)'
;MTSTSRSGIIRAASTRSPIDCRPLLDHQSGRDGFAHIVAKFEDPDGYGATCVRNFVEGSDILDGRTADEWQQDAFGQIDVWARAMGLR
;
A
#
# COMPACT_ATOMS: atom_id res chain seq x y z
N MET A 1 12.43 -16.46 -25.28
CA MET A 1 11.19 -15.66 -25.22
C MET A 1 10.09 -16.50 -24.59
N THR A 2 9.79 -16.26 -23.32
CA THR A 2 8.42 -16.08 -22.76
C THR A 2 8.57 -15.86 -21.26
N SER A 3 8.44 -14.58 -20.89
CA SER A 3 8.35 -14.07 -19.54
C SER A 3 7.17 -14.73 -18.82
N THR A 4 7.44 -15.46 -17.74
CA THR A 4 6.38 -16.01 -16.87
C THR A 4 6.17 -15.04 -15.71
N SER A 5 5.18 -14.16 -15.91
CA SER A 5 4.23 -13.63 -14.92
C SER A 5 4.79 -13.12 -13.58
N ARG A 6 5.18 -11.83 -13.56
CA ARG A 6 5.22 -11.00 -12.35
C ARG A 6 3.78 -10.75 -11.85
N SER A 7 3.28 -11.57 -10.92
CA SER A 7 2.10 -11.27 -10.07
C SER A 7 1.78 -12.50 -9.22
N GLY A 8 2.45 -12.67 -8.07
CA GLY A 8 2.28 -13.88 -7.27
C GLY A 8 2.19 -13.70 -5.76
N ILE A 9 2.85 -12.69 -5.19
CA ILE A 9 3.12 -12.72 -3.74
C ILE A 9 2.05 -12.06 -2.86
N ILE A 10 1.23 -11.13 -3.38
CA ILE A 10 0.26 -10.38 -2.55
C ILE A 10 -1.19 -10.88 -2.73
N ARG A 11 -1.44 -11.84 -3.62
CA ARG A 11 -2.81 -12.32 -3.88
C ARG A 11 -3.30 -13.41 -2.90
N ALA A 12 -2.46 -13.89 -2.00
CA ALA A 12 -2.76 -15.10 -1.22
C ALA A 12 -3.02 -14.91 0.29
N ALA A 13 -2.84 -13.71 0.87
CA ALA A 13 -2.88 -13.56 2.34
C ALA A 13 -4.09 -12.79 2.92
N SER A 14 -5.02 -12.26 2.12
CA SER A 14 -6.21 -11.62 2.70
C SER A 14 -7.44 -11.77 1.80
N THR A 15 -8.29 -12.75 2.13
CA THR A 15 -9.66 -12.85 1.64
C THR A 15 -10.62 -11.86 2.32
N ARG A 16 -10.11 -10.87 3.07
CA ARG A 16 -10.89 -9.72 3.53
C ARG A 16 -10.68 -8.55 2.57
N SER A 17 -11.76 -8.17 1.90
CA SER A 17 -11.77 -7.03 1.01
C SER A 17 -11.49 -5.76 1.83
N PRO A 18 -10.68 -4.80 1.33
CA PRO A 18 -10.40 -3.55 2.03
C PRO A 18 -11.64 -2.73 2.44
N ILE A 19 -12.81 -3.05 1.87
CA ILE A 19 -14.10 -2.45 2.19
C ILE A 19 -14.66 -2.88 3.55
N ASP A 20 -14.12 -3.90 4.22
CA ASP A 20 -14.62 -4.33 5.54
C ASP A 20 -14.54 -3.19 6.57
N CYS A 21 -13.55 -2.29 6.41
CA CYS A 21 -13.38 -1.10 7.24
C CYS A 21 -14.18 0.11 6.74
N ARG A 22 -14.85 0.03 5.59
CA ARG A 22 -15.59 1.16 5.02
C ARG A 22 -16.66 1.76 5.96
N PRO A 23 -17.39 0.99 6.78
CA PRO A 23 -18.32 1.55 7.76
C PRO A 23 -17.67 2.50 8.77
N LEU A 24 -16.36 2.37 9.02
CA LEU A 24 -15.66 3.30 9.91
C LEU A 24 -15.59 4.73 9.35
N LEU A 25 -15.81 4.90 8.04
CA LEU A 25 -15.95 6.22 7.43
C LEU A 25 -17.25 6.93 7.82
N ASP A 26 -18.19 6.30 8.52
CA ASP A 26 -19.35 6.99 9.08
C ASP A 26 -19.00 7.74 10.37
N HIS A 27 -17.83 7.46 10.97
CA HIS A 27 -17.31 8.17 12.14
C HIS A 27 -16.25 9.18 11.72
N GLN A 28 -16.33 10.40 12.25
CA GLN A 28 -15.37 11.48 11.95
C GLN A 28 -13.92 11.05 12.24
N SER A 29 -13.67 10.44 13.39
CA SER A 29 -12.34 9.93 13.76
C SER A 29 -11.83 8.86 12.79
N GLY A 30 -12.72 8.05 12.22
CA GLY A 30 -12.38 7.09 11.19
C GLY A 30 -11.95 7.80 9.91
N ARG A 31 -12.74 8.76 9.41
CA ARG A 31 -12.39 9.57 8.24
C ARG A 31 -11.03 10.24 8.41
N ASP A 32 -10.81 10.88 9.55
CA ASP A 32 -9.55 11.59 9.83
C ASP A 32 -8.36 10.63 9.84
N GLY A 33 -8.51 9.49 10.53
CA GLY A 33 -7.47 8.47 10.59
C GLY A 33 -7.10 7.91 9.20
N PHE A 34 -8.10 7.59 8.39
CA PHE A 34 -7.87 7.12 7.02
C PHE A 34 -7.29 8.21 6.12
N ALA A 35 -7.75 9.45 6.23
CA ALA A 35 -7.19 10.59 5.50
C ALA A 35 -5.71 10.80 5.85
N HIS A 36 -5.32 10.67 7.12
CA HIS A 36 -3.92 10.74 7.54
C HIS A 36 -3.05 9.62 6.97
N ILE A 37 -3.60 8.42 6.78
CA ILE A 37 -2.88 7.34 6.09
C ILE A 37 -2.69 7.73 4.63
N VAL A 38 -3.76 8.09 3.92
CA VAL A 38 -3.73 8.45 2.49
C VAL A 38 -2.77 9.61 2.22
N ALA A 39 -2.75 10.62 3.09
CA ALA A 39 -1.85 11.77 2.98
C ALA A 39 -0.36 11.38 2.98
N LYS A 40 0.02 10.29 3.65
CA LYS A 40 1.41 9.81 3.65
C LYS A 40 1.84 9.23 2.30
N PHE A 41 0.90 8.89 1.42
CA PHE A 41 1.13 8.24 0.13
C PHE A 41 0.54 9.06 -1.03
N GLU A 42 0.61 10.40 -0.96
CA GLU A 42 0.23 11.30 -2.07
C GLU A 42 1.23 11.33 -3.22
N ASP A 43 2.49 11.05 -2.92
CA ASP A 43 3.60 11.03 -3.87
C ASP A 43 4.39 9.73 -3.67
N PRO A 44 4.89 9.07 -4.74
CA PRO A 44 5.74 7.89 -4.62
C PRO A 44 7.05 8.15 -3.85
N ASP A 45 7.56 9.37 -3.82
CA ASP A 45 8.69 9.81 -2.98
C ASP A 45 8.23 10.42 -1.65
N GLY A 46 6.92 10.42 -1.38
CA GLY A 46 6.31 10.87 -0.14
C GLY A 46 6.72 10.04 1.08
N TYR A 47 6.40 10.56 2.27
CA TYR A 47 6.86 10.00 3.55
C TYR A 47 6.55 8.51 3.71
N GLY A 48 5.31 8.09 3.42
CA GLY A 48 4.87 6.71 3.61
C GLY A 48 5.62 5.72 2.72
N ALA A 49 5.75 6.03 1.43
CA ALA A 49 6.44 5.18 0.47
C ALA A 49 7.96 5.11 0.75
N THR A 50 8.59 6.26 1.03
CA THR A 50 10.01 6.31 1.41
C THR A 50 10.30 5.58 2.73
N CYS A 51 9.38 5.63 3.71
CA CYS A 51 9.51 4.83 4.93
C CYS A 51 9.54 3.32 4.64
N VAL A 52 8.73 2.84 3.69
CA VAL A 52 8.78 1.42 3.28
C VAL A 52 10.11 1.09 2.62
N ARG A 53 10.61 1.94 1.72
CA ARG A 53 11.95 1.77 1.10
C ARG A 53 13.03 1.58 2.18
N ASN A 54 13.11 2.55 3.09
CA ASN A 54 14.15 2.56 4.13
C ASN A 54 14.02 1.35 5.07
N PHE A 55 12.78 0.93 5.38
CA PHE A 55 12.53 -0.26 6.20
C PHE A 55 13.05 -1.53 5.53
N VAL A 56 12.75 -1.73 4.25
CA VAL A 56 13.20 -2.93 3.54
C VAL A 56 14.70 -2.92 3.27
N GLU A 57 15.30 -1.76 3.00
CA GLU A 57 16.77 -1.61 2.87
C GLU A 57 17.50 -1.97 4.17
N GLY A 58 16.92 -1.61 5.32
CA GLY A 58 17.48 -1.93 6.63
C GLY A 58 17.22 -3.35 7.11
N SER A 59 16.66 -4.23 6.26
CA SER A 59 16.23 -5.57 6.64
C SER A 59 16.59 -6.62 5.60
N ASP A 60 16.70 -7.89 5.99
CA ASP A 60 16.99 -9.00 5.07
C ASP A 60 15.73 -9.54 4.34
N ILE A 61 14.65 -8.77 4.26
CA ILE A 61 13.32 -9.26 3.79
C ILE A 61 13.02 -8.94 2.32
N LEU A 62 14.03 -8.55 1.53
CA LEU A 62 13.81 -8.05 0.19
C LEU A 62 13.17 -9.06 -0.79
N ASP A 63 13.24 -10.37 -0.49
CA ASP A 63 12.54 -11.46 -1.20
C ASP A 63 12.64 -11.36 -2.74
N GLY A 64 13.86 -11.04 -3.22
CA GLY A 64 14.16 -10.92 -4.64
C GLY A 64 13.67 -9.63 -5.32
N ARG A 65 13.09 -8.67 -4.58
CA ARG A 65 12.70 -7.34 -5.07
C ARG A 65 13.67 -6.26 -4.61
N THR A 66 13.79 -5.19 -5.37
CA THR A 66 14.57 -4.01 -4.96
C THR A 66 13.78 -3.15 -3.98
N ALA A 67 14.47 -2.30 -3.22
CA ALA A 67 13.83 -1.34 -2.32
C ALA A 67 12.90 -0.38 -3.06
N ASP A 68 13.29 0.06 -4.27
CA ASP A 68 12.45 0.90 -5.14
C ASP A 68 11.19 0.16 -5.60
N GLU A 69 11.30 -1.14 -5.92
CA GLU A 69 10.12 -1.96 -6.26
C GLU A 69 9.16 -2.05 -5.07
N TRP A 70 9.66 -2.14 -3.83
CA TRP A 70 8.84 -2.12 -2.61
C TRP A 70 8.21 -0.74 -2.36
N GLN A 71 8.94 0.35 -2.59
CA GLN A 71 8.42 1.72 -2.49
C GLN A 71 7.22 1.91 -3.45
N GLN A 72 7.42 1.56 -4.72
CA GLN A 72 6.41 1.72 -5.77
C GLN A 72 5.18 0.85 -5.52
N ASP A 73 5.38 -0.38 -5.03
CA ASP A 73 4.30 -1.32 -4.69
C ASP A 73 3.46 -0.82 -3.51
N ALA A 74 4.11 -0.33 -2.44
CA ALA A 74 3.42 0.22 -1.29
C ALA A 74 2.58 1.46 -1.66
N PHE A 75 3.14 2.38 -2.46
CA PHE A 75 2.40 3.52 -2.99
C PHE A 75 1.17 3.07 -3.81
N GLY A 76 1.37 2.16 -4.77
CA GLY A 76 0.29 1.67 -5.64
C GLY A 76 -0.82 0.96 -4.87
N GLN A 77 -0.48 0.14 -3.87
CA GLN A 77 -1.47 -0.55 -3.05
C GLN A 77 -2.32 0.41 -2.22
N ILE A 78 -1.72 1.43 -1.62
CA ILE A 78 -2.46 2.45 -0.86
C ILE A 78 -3.33 3.30 -1.80
N ASP A 79 -2.88 3.61 -3.01
CA ASP A 79 -3.71 4.35 -3.98
C ASP A 79 -4.95 3.55 -4.40
N VAL A 80 -4.79 2.27 -4.74
CA VAL A 80 -5.90 1.37 -5.08
C VAL A 80 -6.87 1.25 -3.91
N TRP A 81 -6.34 1.10 -2.70
CA TRP A 81 -7.13 1.03 -1.48
C TRP A 81 -7.91 2.32 -1.19
N ALA A 82 -7.26 3.48 -1.30
CA ALA A 82 -7.88 4.78 -1.07
C ALA A 82 -9.05 5.04 -2.02
N ARG A 83 -8.88 4.70 -3.31
CA ARG A 83 -9.97 4.76 -4.31
C ARG A 83 -11.12 3.83 -3.97
N ALA A 84 -10.83 2.59 -3.56
CA ALA A 84 -11.86 1.63 -3.16
C ALA A 84 -12.66 2.10 -1.92
N MET A 85 -12.02 2.88 -1.04
CA MET A 85 -12.65 3.49 0.14
C MET A 85 -13.38 4.82 -0.17
N GLY A 86 -13.25 5.37 -1.38
CA GLY A 86 -13.84 6.66 -1.76
C GLY A 86 -13.12 7.88 -1.17
N LEU A 87 -11.82 7.74 -0.89
CA LEU A 87 -10.98 8.79 -0.33
C LEU A 87 -10.14 9.52 -1.40
N ARG A 88 -10.19 9.06 -2.66
CA ARG A 88 -9.54 9.62 -3.86
C ARG A 88 -10.36 9.33 -5.11
#